data_AF-A0A9D7SN76-F1
#
_entry.id   AF-A0A9D7SN76-F1
#
_cell.length_a   1.000
_cell.length_b   1.000
_cell.length_c   1.000
_cell.angle_alpha   90.00
_cell.angle_beta   90.00
_cell.angle_gamma   90.00
#
_symmetry.space_group_name_H-M   'P 1'
#
loop_
_entity.id
_entity.type
_entity.pdbx_description
1 polymer ?
#
loop_
_entity_poly.entity_id
_entity_poly.type
_entity_poly.pdbx_seq_one_letter_code
_entity_poly.pdbx_strand_id
1 'polypeptide(L)'
;MRVLSEPEVKAQYFKHYVGAHADFGELELEDRDPRHSMIARFNPRKLRPVLVFLDAQGKEVARHHGGLKSKEEALLLDRYVTEKHYLKTDFKTFRAAAG
;
A
#
# COMPACT_ATOMS: atom_id res chain seq x y z
N MET A 1 -2.68 -10.44 -5.90
CA MET A 1 -3.77 -10.23 -4.93
C MET A 1 -4.02 -11.40 -3.98
N ARG A 2 -3.43 -12.59 -4.17
CA ARG A 2 -3.72 -13.79 -3.36
C ARG A 2 -3.65 -13.58 -1.84
N VAL A 3 -2.63 -12.89 -1.34
CA VAL A 3 -2.45 -12.64 0.10
C VAL A 3 -3.54 -11.74 0.70
N LEU A 4 -3.91 -10.66 0.02
CA LEU A 4 -4.96 -9.73 0.51
C LEU A 4 -6.36 -10.36 0.51
N SER A 5 -6.58 -11.39 -0.30
CA SER A 5 -7.82 -12.15 -0.32
C SER A 5 -7.90 -13.26 0.75
N GLU A 6 -6.81 -13.54 1.47
CA GLU A 6 -6.84 -14.54 2.54
C GLU A 6 -7.81 -14.11 3.65
N PRO A 7 -8.65 -15.02 4.19
CA PRO A 7 -9.74 -14.64 5.10
C PRO A 7 -9.29 -13.83 6.32
N GLU A 8 -8.15 -14.21 6.91
CA GLU A 8 -7.61 -13.54 8.09
C GLU A 8 -7.10 -12.13 7.76
N VAL A 9 -6.33 -11.98 6.68
CA VAL A 9 -5.86 -10.66 6.21
C VAL A 9 -7.04 -9.77 5.85
N LYS A 10 -8.01 -10.32 5.13
CA LYS A 10 -9.23 -9.61 4.76
C LYS A 10 -9.97 -9.14 6.01
N ALA A 11 -10.26 -10.01 6.96
CA ALA A 11 -10.96 -9.65 8.19
C ALA A 11 -10.24 -8.54 8.97
N GLN A 12 -8.91 -8.63 9.08
CA GLN A 12 -8.09 -7.63 9.74
C GLN A 12 -8.13 -6.27 9.03
N TYR A 13 -7.94 -6.26 7.70
CA TYR A 13 -7.93 -5.03 6.92
C TYR A 13 -9.32 -4.36 6.88
N PHE A 14 -10.39 -5.14 6.78
CA PHE A 14 -11.77 -4.62 6.81
C PHE A 14 -12.12 -3.98 8.16
N LYS A 15 -11.49 -4.40 9.25
CA LYS A 15 -11.66 -3.78 10.56
C LYS A 15 -11.04 -2.38 10.63
N HIS A 16 -9.93 -2.16 9.92
CA HIS A 16 -9.11 -0.95 10.07
C HIS A 16 -9.27 0.06 8.93
N TYR A 17 -9.66 -0.39 7.73
CA TYR A 17 -9.65 0.45 6.54
C TYR A 17 -10.95 0.38 5.75
N VAL A 18 -11.27 1.49 5.10
CA VAL A 18 -12.17 1.51 3.95
C VAL A 18 -11.31 1.32 2.69
N GLY A 19 -11.49 0.19 2.02
CA GLY A 19 -10.70 -0.16 0.84
C GLY A 19 -11.29 0.42 -0.45
N ALA A 20 -10.45 1.04 -1.28
CA ALA A 20 -10.75 1.36 -2.67
C ALA A 20 -9.71 0.71 -3.59
N HIS A 21 -10.13 0.30 -4.78
CA HIS A 21 -9.25 -0.28 -5.79
C HIS A 21 -9.31 0.58 -7.06
N ALA A 22 -8.14 0.95 -7.57
CA ALA A 22 -8.00 1.62 -8.86
C ALA A 22 -7.07 0.79 -9.73
N ASP A 23 -7.58 0.34 -10.88
CA ASP A 23 -6.77 -0.30 -11.92
C ASP A 23 -6.41 0.73 -12.98
N PHE A 24 -5.12 0.87 -13.25
CA PHE A 24 -4.58 1.74 -14.29
C PHE A 24 -3.95 0.92 -15.42
N GLY A 25 -4.25 -0.38 -15.52
CA GLY A 25 -3.76 -1.26 -16.57
C GLY A 25 -4.18 -0.85 -17.98
N GLU A 26 -5.43 -0.38 -18.11
CA GLU A 26 -6.03 0.03 -19.39
C GLU A 26 -6.07 1.56 -19.57
N LEU A 27 -5.50 2.31 -18.63
CA LEU A 27 -5.48 3.77 -18.71
C LEU A 27 -4.42 4.21 -19.72
N GLU A 28 -4.78 4.21 -21.00
CA GLU A 28 -4.04 4.89 -22.05
C GLU A 28 -4.10 6.39 -21.77
N LEU A 29 -3.00 6.92 -21.26
CA LEU A 29 -2.81 8.36 -21.10
C LEU A 29 -2.19 8.89 -22.40
N GLU A 30 -2.73 9.99 -22.91
CA GLU A 30 -2.08 10.73 -24.01
C GLU A 30 -0.68 11.19 -23.59
N ASP A 31 0.27 11.26 -24.52
CA ASP A 31 1.69 11.57 -24.22
C ASP A 31 1.93 12.84 -23.37
N ARG A 32 1.01 13.81 -23.44
CA ARG A 32 1.09 15.08 -22.69
C ARG A 32 0.20 15.13 -21.46
N ASP A 33 -0.39 14.01 -21.07
CA ASP A 33 -1.29 13.96 -19.92
C ASP A 33 -0.50 14.27 -18.63
N PRO A 34 -0.93 15.28 -17.84
CA PRO A 34 -0.23 15.66 -16.61
C PRO A 34 -0.17 14.52 -15.59
N ARG A 35 -1.06 13.52 -15.67
CA ARG A 35 -1.08 12.34 -14.79
C ARG A 35 0.15 11.45 -14.98
N HIS A 36 0.86 11.52 -16.11
CA HIS A 36 2.15 10.84 -16.26
C HIS A 36 3.16 11.26 -15.19
N SER A 37 3.26 12.56 -14.92
CA SER A 37 4.16 13.09 -13.89
C SER A 37 3.78 12.62 -12.49
N MET A 38 2.47 12.56 -12.21
CA MET A 38 1.92 12.03 -10.96
C MET A 38 2.26 10.54 -10.79
N ILE A 39 2.01 9.73 -11.81
CA ILE A 39 2.30 8.28 -11.77
C ILE A 39 3.80 8.05 -11.59
N ALA A 40 4.65 8.78 -12.32
CA ALA A 40 6.10 8.67 -12.19
C ALA A 40 6.59 9.05 -10.78
N ARG A 41 6.00 10.09 -10.17
CA ARG A 41 6.32 10.50 -8.81
C ARG A 41 5.98 9.43 -7.77
N PHE A 42 4.81 8.81 -7.89
CA PHE A 42 4.28 7.90 -6.86
C PHE A 42 4.56 6.41 -7.10
N ASN A 43 4.89 6.02 -8.33
CA ASN A 43 5.31 4.67 -8.71
C ASN A 43 6.45 4.69 -9.76
N PRO A 44 7.62 5.27 -9.44
CA PRO A 44 8.70 5.46 -10.41
C PRO A 44 9.25 4.15 -10.98
N ARG A 45 9.16 3.06 -10.19
CA ARG A 45 9.64 1.72 -10.57
C ARG A 45 8.56 0.87 -11.26
N LYS A 46 7.36 1.43 -11.46
CA LYS A 46 6.20 0.73 -12.05
C LYS A 46 5.87 -0.60 -11.36
N LEU A 47 6.17 -0.72 -10.07
CA LEU A 47 5.88 -1.91 -9.28
C LEU A 47 4.40 -1.95 -8.96
N ARG A 48 3.76 -3.10 -9.15
CA ARG A 48 2.33 -3.31 -8.87
C ARG A 48 2.13 -4.57 -8.01
N PRO A 49 1.10 -4.63 -7.15
CA PRO A 49 0.23 -3.51 -6.75
C PRO A 49 0.99 -2.42 -5.98
N VAL A 50 0.39 -1.23 -5.86
CA VAL A 50 0.82 -0.21 -4.90
C VAL A 50 -0.28 -0.05 -3.87
N LEU A 51 0.04 -0.28 -2.60
CA LEU A 51 -0.88 -0.03 -1.50
C LEU A 51 -0.57 1.35 -0.92
N VAL A 52 -1.60 2.18 -0.78
CA VAL A 52 -1.50 3.53 -0.21
C VAL A 52 -2.44 3.60 0.98
N PHE A 53 -1.91 4.02 2.12
CA PHE A 53 -2.68 4.21 3.34
C PHE A 53 -2.81 5.71 3.59
N LEU A 54 -4.05 6.15 3.78
CA LEU A 54 -4.40 7.54 4.03
C LEU A 54 -5.00 7.67 5.44
N ASP A 55 -4.77 8.81 6.08
CA ASP A 55 -5.55 9.19 7.27
C ASP A 55 -6.96 9.69 6.88
N ALA A 56 -7.77 10.03 7.88
CA ALA A 56 -9.14 10.49 7.68
C ALA A 56 -9.25 11.81 6.90
N GLN A 57 -8.14 12.55 6.78
CA GLN A 57 -8.01 13.81 6.05
C GLN A 57 -7.48 13.60 4.63
N GLY A 58 -7.22 12.35 4.24
CA GLY A 58 -6.68 11.99 2.93
C GLY A 58 -5.17 12.17 2.80
N LYS A 59 -4.45 12.42 3.91
CA LYS A 59 -2.98 12.52 3.87
C LYS A 59 -2.38 11.13 3.85
N GLU A 60 -1.43 10.92 2.95
CA GLU A 60 -0.64 9.68 2.88
C GLU A 60 0.20 9.49 4.14
N VAL A 61 0.00 8.35 4.81
CA VAL A 61 0.74 7.95 6.01
C VAL A 61 1.71 6.80 5.74
N ALA A 62 1.41 5.95 4.75
CA ALA A 62 2.29 4.88 4.32
C ALA A 62 2.02 4.45 2.88
N ARG A 63 3.06 3.94 2.23
CA ARG A 63 3.00 3.36 0.89
C ARG A 63 3.84 2.10 0.81
N HIS A 64 3.28 1.06 0.21
CA HIS A 64 3.97 -0.19 -0.06
C HIS A 64 3.94 -0.49 -1.56
N HIS A 65 5.13 -0.68 -2.15
CA HIS A 65 5.29 -0.99 -3.57
C HIS A 65 5.56 -2.48 -3.76
N GLY A 66 4.81 -3.11 -4.66
CA GLY A 66 4.93 -4.52 -4.97
C GLY A 66 3.95 -5.38 -4.17
N GLY A 67 3.86 -6.66 -4.55
CA GLY A 67 3.01 -7.61 -3.85
C GLY A 67 3.58 -7.98 -2.48
N LEU A 68 2.68 -8.12 -1.50
CA LEU A 68 2.97 -8.79 -0.22
C LEU A 68 3.29 -10.26 -0.48
N LYS A 69 4.35 -10.76 0.16
CA LYS A 69 4.90 -12.11 -0.07
C LYS A 69 4.22 -13.18 0.78
N SER A 70 3.67 -12.80 1.94
CA SER A 70 2.99 -13.73 2.84
C SER A 70 1.90 -13.05 3.66
N LYS A 71 1.07 -13.87 4.29
CA LYS A 71 0.05 -13.46 5.25
C LYS A 71 0.65 -12.65 6.40
N GLU A 72 1.76 -13.12 6.94
CA GLU A 72 2.47 -12.50 8.06
C GLU A 72 2.98 -11.10 7.68
N GLU A 73 3.51 -10.94 6.46
CA GLU A 73 3.92 -9.64 5.97
C GLU A 73 2.74 -8.66 5.85
N ALA A 74 1.57 -9.15 5.41
CA ALA A 74 0.36 -8.34 5.33
C ALA A 74 -0.12 -7.89 6.72
N LEU A 75 -0.20 -8.81 7.69
CA LEU A 75 -0.59 -8.50 9.06
C LEU A 75 0.42 -7.56 9.75
N LEU A 76 1.70 -7.69 9.44
CA LEU A 76 2.73 -6.80 9.95
C LEU A 76 2.63 -5.40 9.33
N LEU A 77 2.28 -5.29 8.05
CA LEU A 77 2.02 -4.01 7.41
C LEU A 77 0.80 -3.32 8.02
N ASP A 78 -0.28 -4.06 8.28
CA ASP A 78 -1.44 -3.53 9.01
C ASP A 78 -1.03 -2.98 10.39
N ARG A 79 -0.25 -3.73 11.16
CA ARG A 79 0.26 -3.30 12.46
C ARG A 79 1.13 -2.04 12.36
N TYR A 80 2.03 -1.99 11.38
CA TYR A 80 2.89 -0.83 11.13
C TYR A 80 2.07 0.45 10.93
N VAL A 81 0.97 0.36 10.17
CA VAL A 81 0.09 1.50 9.89
C VAL A 81 -0.81 1.83 11.10
N THR A 82 -1.53 0.85 11.64
CA THR A 82 -2.51 1.09 12.71
C THR A 82 -1.88 1.54 14.03
N GLU A 83 -0.71 1.02 14.39
CA GLU A 83 0.05 1.45 15.57
C GLU A 83 0.91 2.70 15.31
N LYS A 84 0.82 3.29 14.11
CA LYS A 84 1.52 4.53 13.72
C LYS A 84 3.05 4.44 13.77
N HIS A 85 3.62 3.27 13.49
CA HIS A 85 5.08 3.09 13.41
C HIS A 85 5.71 3.91 12.28
N TYR A 86 4.92 4.26 11.26
CA TYR A 86 5.32 5.17 10.17
C TYR A 86 5.78 6.56 10.64
N LEU A 87 5.43 6.97 11.87
CA LEU A 87 5.91 8.22 12.45
C LEU A 87 7.37 8.15 12.93
N LYS A 88 7.92 6.94 13.06
CA LYS A 88 9.24 6.70 13.66
C LYS A 88 10.24 6.07 12.69
N THR A 89 9.76 5.20 11.80
CA THR A 89 10.61 4.42 10.90
C THR A 89 9.87 4.03 9.64
N ASP A 90 10.59 3.52 8.64
CA ASP A 90 10.01 2.96 7.43
C ASP A 90 9.62 1.47 7.61
N PHE A 91 8.72 0.96 6.77
CA PHE A 91 8.23 -0.41 6.88
C PHE A 91 9.33 -1.48 6.71
N LYS A 92 10.37 -1.24 5.89
CA LYS A 92 11.45 -2.21 5.70
C LYS A 92 12.25 -2.36 6.99
N THR A 93 12.57 -1.24 7.63
CA THR A 93 13.26 -1.21 8.92
C THR A 93 12.39 -1.80 10.04
N PHE A 94 11.10 -1.46 10.10
CA PHE A 94 10.15 -2.05 11.05
C PHE A 94 10.06 -3.57 10.90
N ARG A 95 9.92 -4.06 9.67
CA ARG A 95 9.84 -5.50 9.37
C ARG A 95 11.10 -6.25 9.77
N ALA A 96 12.28 -5.66 9.54
CA ALA A 96 13.54 -6.29 9.91
C ALA A 96 13.73 -6.43 11.43
N ALA A 97 13.10 -5.55 12.23
CA ALA A 97 13.15 -5.61 13.69
C ALA A 97 12.11 -6.55 14.33
N ALA A 98 11.11 -7.00 13.54
CA ALA A 98 10.03 -7.86 14.01
C ALA A 98 10.27 -9.35 13.77
N GLY A 99 11.37 -9.72 13.10
CA GLY A 99 11.82 -11.09 12.87
C GLY A 99 13.14 -11.37 13.57
#